data_AF-A0A3L7MUA2-F1
#
_entry.id   AF-A0A3L7MUA2-F1
#
_cell.length_a   1.000
_cell.length_b   1.000
_cell.length_c   1.000
_cell.angle_alpha   90.00
_cell.angle_beta   90.00
_cell.angle_gamma   90.00
#
_symmetry.space_group_name_H-M   'P 1'
#
loop_
_entity.id
_entity.type
_entity.pdbx_description
1 polymer ?
#
loop_
_entity_poly.entity_id
_entity_poly.type
_entity_poly.pdbx_seq_one_letter_code
_entity_poly.pdbx_strand_id
1 'polypeptide(L)'
;DAHAGTDAAPDAVVIDPMFPPKKKKSALPRKEMVVLRALVGSDHDAEELVEAARRCARMRVVLKRSDDAPELAAPDWSVEGKTVRFDVWRAGS
;
A
#
# COMPACT_ATOMS: atom_id res chain seq x y z
N ASP A 1 -4.19 -3.99 -24.60
CA ASP A 1 -4.02 -2.53 -24.48
C ASP A 1 -2.80 -2.21 -23.64
N ALA A 2 -1.71 -1.89 -24.32
CA ALA A 2 -0.39 -1.68 -23.76
C ALA A 2 -0.29 -0.28 -23.13
N HIS A 3 0.01 -0.20 -21.83
CA HIS A 3 0.58 1.03 -21.28
C HIS A 3 2.04 1.09 -21.75
N ALA A 4 2.30 2.00 -22.69
CA ALA A 4 3.59 2.26 -23.28
C ALA A 4 4.64 2.48 -22.19
N GLY A 5 5.53 1.50 -22.02
CA GLY A 5 6.71 1.63 -21.20
C GLY A 5 7.65 2.65 -21.84
N THR A 6 7.67 3.87 -21.30
CA THR A 6 8.92 4.63 -21.31
C THR A 6 9.97 3.81 -20.56
N ASP A 7 11.15 3.66 -21.15
CA ASP A 7 12.36 3.01 -20.61
C ASP A 7 12.92 3.71 -19.34
N ALA A 8 12.08 4.49 -18.66
CA ALA A 8 12.40 5.28 -17.49
C ALA A 8 11.58 4.79 -16.30
N ALA A 9 12.29 4.49 -15.21
CA ALA A 9 11.72 4.19 -13.91
C ALA A 9 10.69 5.27 -13.47
N PRO A 10 9.58 4.90 -12.81
CA PRO A 10 8.58 5.86 -12.33
C PRO A 10 9.13 6.72 -11.19
N ASP A 11 8.68 7.98 -11.09
CA ASP A 11 9.07 8.85 -9.97
C ASP A 11 8.56 8.33 -8.63
N ALA A 12 7.34 7.81 -8.61
CA ALA A 12 6.73 7.24 -7.43
C ALA A 12 5.94 5.97 -7.74
N VAL A 13 5.93 5.05 -6.78
CA VAL A 13 5.05 3.87 -6.79
C VAL A 13 4.08 3.97 -5.63
N VAL A 14 2.78 3.79 -5.91
CA VAL A 14 1.71 3.79 -4.89
C VAL A 14 1.13 2.39 -4.81
N ILE A 15 1.08 1.84 -3.59
CA ILE A 15 0.63 0.50 -3.30
C ILE A 15 -0.61 0.61 -2.39
N ASP A 16 -1.75 0.13 -2.85
CA ASP A 16 -3.00 0.04 -2.09
C ASP A 16 -3.46 -1.42 -2.03
N PRO A 17 -2.86 -2.22 -1.13
CA PRO A 17 -3.23 -3.63 -1.01
C PRO A 17 -4.60 -3.73 -0.36
N MET A 18 -5.29 -4.84 -0.61
CA MET A 18 -6.43 -5.27 0.19
C MET A 18 -5.93 -5.73 1.57
N PHE A 19 -5.44 -4.80 2.39
CA PHE A 19 -4.83 -5.11 3.68
C PHE A 19 -5.82 -5.85 4.62
N PRO A 20 -5.31 -6.69 5.54
CA PRO A 20 -6.15 -7.44 6.48
C PRO A 20 -7.10 -6.54 7.28
N PRO A 21 -8.30 -7.01 7.62
CA PRO A 21 -9.25 -6.21 8.39
C PRO A 21 -8.65 -5.75 9.72
N LYS A 22 -9.09 -4.57 10.17
CA LYS A 22 -8.64 -3.97 11.44
C LYS A 22 -8.82 -4.92 12.61
N LYS A 23 -7.94 -4.81 13.61
CA LYS A 23 -8.07 -5.60 14.85
C LYS A 23 -9.29 -5.16 15.65
N LYS A 24 -9.59 -3.86 15.63
CA LYS A 24 -10.75 -3.30 16.33
C LYS A 24 -12.01 -3.41 15.46
N LYS A 25 -13.14 -3.77 16.08
CA LYS A 25 -14.44 -3.81 15.41
C LYS A 25 -14.79 -2.43 14.86
N SER A 26 -15.11 -2.35 13.58
CA SER A 26 -15.57 -1.15 12.90
C SER A 26 -16.95 -1.38 12.28
N ALA A 27 -17.60 -0.30 11.85
CA ALA A 27 -18.77 -0.40 10.98
C ALA A 27 -18.41 -1.19 9.70
N LEU A 28 -19.42 -1.86 9.12
CA LEU A 28 -19.24 -2.55 7.85
C LEU A 28 -18.85 -1.54 6.75
N PRO A 29 -17.90 -1.88 5.88
CA PRO A 29 -17.60 -1.07 4.71
C PRO A 29 -18.76 -1.11 3.71
N ARG A 30 -18.68 -0.27 2.68
CA ARG A 30 -19.67 -0.23 1.60
C ARG A 30 -19.81 -1.61 0.94
N LYS A 31 -21.02 -1.93 0.46
CA LYS A 31 -21.38 -3.25 -0.08
C LYS A 31 -20.40 -3.71 -1.17
N GLU A 32 -19.98 -2.79 -2.03
CA GLU A 32 -19.05 -3.05 -3.14
C GLU A 32 -17.70 -3.53 -2.61
N MET A 33 -17.20 -2.93 -1.52
CA MET A 33 -15.93 -3.30 -0.91
C MET A 33 -16.00 -4.66 -0.18
N VAL A 34 -17.15 -4.99 0.40
CA VAL A 34 -17.39 -6.32 1.00
C VAL A 34 -17.34 -7.39 -0.08
N VAL A 35 -18.03 -7.18 -1.20
CA VAL A 35 -18.05 -8.11 -2.32
C VAL A 35 -16.65 -8.24 -2.93
N LEU A 36 -15.96 -7.13 -3.19
CA LEU A 36 -14.60 -7.17 -3.75
C LEU A 36 -13.65 -7.97 -2.84
N ARG A 37 -13.64 -7.69 -1.54
CA ARG A 37 -12.78 -8.42 -0.59
C ARG A 37 -13.12 -9.90 -0.51
N ALA A 38 -14.41 -10.27 -0.58
CA ALA A 38 -14.81 -11.67 -0.59
C ALA A 38 -14.29 -12.43 -1.82
N LEU A 39 -14.08 -11.72 -2.95
CA LEU A 39 -13.55 -12.29 -4.19
C LEU A 39 -12.02 -12.34 -4.20
N VAL A 40 -11.34 -11.27 -3.77
CA VAL A 40 -9.86 -11.16 -3.90
C VAL A 40 -9.09 -11.62 -2.66
N GLY A 41 -9.72 -11.64 -1.49
CA GLY A 41 -9.05 -11.98 -0.23
C GLY A 41 -8.29 -10.80 0.39
N SER A 42 -7.27 -11.11 1.21
CA SER A 42 -6.39 -10.10 1.81
C SER A 42 -4.95 -10.33 1.36
N ASP A 43 -4.23 -9.24 1.09
CA ASP A 43 -2.83 -9.31 0.68
C ASP A 43 -1.91 -9.34 1.90
N HIS A 44 -1.11 -10.40 2.01
CA HIS A 44 -0.18 -10.64 3.12
C HIS A 44 1.28 -10.34 2.75
N ASP A 45 1.56 -10.15 1.47
CA ASP A 45 2.85 -9.97 0.81
C ASP A 45 3.17 -8.50 0.47
N ALA A 46 2.43 -7.56 1.07
CA ALA A 46 2.62 -6.12 0.83
C ALA A 46 4.06 -5.65 1.11
N GLU A 47 4.78 -6.32 2.02
CA GLU A 47 6.18 -6.04 2.31
C GLU A 47 7.10 -6.36 1.13
N GLU A 48 6.93 -7.54 0.51
CA GLU A 48 7.70 -7.95 -0.66
C GLU A 48 7.47 -7.00 -1.85
N LEU A 49 6.23 -6.53 -2.00
CA LEU A 49 5.87 -5.56 -3.03
C LEU A 49 6.50 -4.18 -2.78
N VAL A 50 6.58 -3.72 -1.52
CA VAL A 50 7.30 -2.49 -1.17
C VAL A 50 8.78 -2.61 -1.49
N GLU A 51 9.42 -3.73 -1.12
CA GLU A 51 10.81 -4.00 -1.44
C GLU A 51 11.08 -3.97 -2.95
N ALA A 52 10.21 -4.60 -3.74
CA ALA A 52 10.28 -4.54 -5.20
C ALA A 52 10.10 -3.11 -5.73
N ALA A 53 9.12 -2.38 -5.21
CA ALA A 53 8.85 -1.00 -5.61
C ALA A 53 10.01 -0.05 -5.29
N ARG A 54 10.73 -0.26 -4.16
CA ARG A 54 11.88 0.57 -3.77
C ARG A 54 13.06 0.44 -4.74
N ARG A 55 13.19 -0.73 -5.40
CA ARG A 55 14.20 -0.96 -6.45
C ARG A 55 13.82 -0.32 -7.79
N CYS A 56 12.53 -0.08 -8.03
CA CYS A 56 12.03 0.43 -9.30
C CYS A 56 11.75 1.94 -9.29
N ALA A 57 11.34 2.52 -8.15
CA ALA A 57 10.99 3.93 -8.08
C ALA A 57 12.24 4.84 -8.13
N ARG A 58 12.11 6.05 -8.67
CA ARG A 58 13.19 7.05 -8.67
C ARG A 58 13.21 7.92 -7.42
N MET A 59 12.04 8.19 -6.82
CA MET A 59 11.93 9.12 -5.70
C MET A 59 11.31 8.48 -4.46
N ARG A 60 10.16 7.81 -4.58
CA ARG A 60 9.45 7.31 -3.40
C ARG A 60 8.51 6.13 -3.65
N VAL A 61 8.29 5.36 -2.60
CA VAL A 61 7.26 4.32 -2.52
C VAL A 61 6.27 4.70 -1.43
N VAL A 62 4.98 4.61 -1.71
CA VAL A 62 3.89 4.93 -0.78
C VAL A 62 3.02 3.70 -0.59
N LEU A 63 2.86 3.25 0.66
CA LEU A 63 1.98 2.14 1.00
C LEU A 63 0.78 2.64 1.81
N LYS A 64 -0.43 2.37 1.31
CA LYS A 64 -1.67 2.61 2.05
C LYS A 64 -1.91 1.49 3.06
N ARG A 65 -2.15 1.86 4.32
CA ARG A 65 -2.32 0.92 5.44
C ARG A 65 -3.48 1.35 6.33
N SER A 66 -4.03 0.40 7.09
CA SER A 66 -4.82 0.75 8.27
C SER A 66 -3.96 1.55 9.25
N ASP A 67 -4.56 2.52 9.92
CA ASP A 67 -3.93 3.28 11.01
C ASP A 67 -3.35 2.37 12.12
N ASP A 68 -4.02 1.26 12.43
CA ASP A 68 -3.67 0.27 13.46
C ASP A 68 -2.84 -0.92 12.93
N ALA A 69 -2.40 -0.88 11.67
CA ALA A 69 -1.60 -1.94 11.10
C ALA A 69 -0.21 -1.99 11.77
N PRO A 70 0.34 -3.19 12.04
CA PRO A 70 1.74 -3.33 12.43
C PRO A 70 2.66 -2.67 11.41
N GLU A 71 3.78 -2.13 11.88
CA GLU A 71 4.88 -1.72 11.02
C GLU A 71 5.44 -2.96 10.31
N LEU A 72 5.67 -2.84 8.99
CA LEU A 72 6.36 -3.87 8.20
C LEU A 72 7.86 -3.56 8.21
N ALA A 73 8.20 -2.38 7.72
CA ALA A 73 9.51 -1.75 7.83
C ALA A 73 9.32 -0.30 8.26
N ALA A 74 10.32 0.29 8.93
CA ALA A 74 10.27 1.69 9.34
C ALA A 74 10.18 2.59 8.09
N PRO A 75 9.10 3.36 7.91
CA PRO A 75 9.04 4.36 6.84
C PRO A 75 9.95 5.55 7.15
N ASP A 76 10.40 6.25 6.11
CA ASP A 76 11.10 7.53 6.28
C ASP A 76 10.17 8.58 6.92
N TRP A 77 8.88 8.56 6.56
CA TRP A 77 7.81 9.28 7.24
C TRP A 77 6.45 8.65 6.93
N SER A 78 5.46 8.95 7.77
CA SER A 78 4.06 8.56 7.52
C SER A 78 3.15 9.78 7.44
N VAL A 79 2.14 9.71 6.59
CA VAL A 79 1.04 10.66 6.55
C VAL A 79 -0.17 10.02 7.21
N GLU A 80 -0.51 10.48 8.41
CA GLU A 80 -1.60 9.93 9.21
C GLU A 80 -2.96 10.50 8.80
N GLY A 81 -3.96 9.62 8.76
CA GLY A 81 -5.36 9.97 8.63
C GLY A 81 -6.19 9.32 9.74
N LYS A 82 -7.51 9.53 9.72
CA LYS A 82 -8.41 9.04 10.80
C LYS A 82 -8.54 7.52 10.87
N THR A 83 -8.41 6.84 9.74
CA THR A 83 -8.63 5.39 9.62
C THR A 83 -7.60 4.69 8.75
N VAL A 84 -6.76 5.46 8.06
CA VAL A 84 -5.78 5.02 7.09
C VAL A 84 -4.55 5.88 7.31
N ARG A 85 -3.36 5.30 7.16
CA ARG A 85 -2.10 6.03 7.05
C ARG A 85 -1.40 5.67 5.75
N PHE A 86 -0.54 6.56 5.29
CA PHE A 86 0.33 6.33 4.15
C PHE A 86 1.77 6.32 4.64
N ASP A 87 2.37 5.14 4.64
CA ASP A 87 3.78 4.96 4.98
C ASP A 87 4.61 5.25 3.71
N VAL A 88 5.67 6.08 3.84
CA VAL A 88 6.45 6.54 2.70
C VAL A 88 7.94 6.25 2.89
N TRP A 89 8.55 5.65 1.86
CA TRP A 89 9.99 5.44 1.77
C TRP A 89 10.57 6.23 0.60
N ARG A 90 11.77 6.77 0.77
CA ARG A 90 12.60 7.25 -0.33
C ARG A 90 13.12 6.06 -1.13
N ALA A 91 13.19 6.22 -2.43
CA ALA A 91 13.82 5.23 -3.29
C ALA A 91 15.35 5.42 -3.28
N GLY A 92 16.09 4.31 -3.29
CA GLY A 92 17.56 4.33 -3.30
C GLY A 92 18.26 4.61 -1.96
N SER A 93 17.54 4.53 -0.83
CA SER A 93 18.12 4.56 0.54
C SER A 93 18.45 3.18 1.09
#